data_AF-N1UCD1-F1
#
_entry.id   AF-N1UCD1-F1
#
_cell.length_a   1.000
_cell.length_b   1.000
_cell.length_c   1.000
_cell.angle_alpha   90.00
_cell.angle_beta   90.00
_cell.angle_gamma   90.00
#
_symmetry.space_group_name_H-M   'P 1'
#
loop_
_entity.id
_entity.type
_entity.pdbx_description
1 polymer ?
#
loop_
_entity_poly.entity_id
_entity_poly.type
_entity_poly.pdbx_seq_one_letter_code
_entity_poly.pdbx_strand_id
1 'polypeptide(L)'
;MGVLESYQKIYEELQQLRPENPPTLIAVSKFQPIEKIKEAIGCGVVHFGENRIQEGIEKFSQWLKDKNTSLVLHHIGPVQSGTLRKLFLGYSYAHGVGSVGIVNELLTRALREEKKFYTFYKQI
;
A
#
# COMPACT_ATOMS: atom_id res chain seq x y z
N MET A 1 5.27 -7.62 -22.85
CA MET A 1 4.03 -7.07 -22.27
C MET A 1 4.39 -5.86 -21.44
N GLY A 2 3.77 -4.72 -21.71
CA GLY A 2 3.95 -3.49 -20.93
C GLY A 2 3.29 -3.59 -19.55
N VAL A 3 3.50 -2.58 -18.70
CA VAL A 3 2.83 -2.53 -17.38
C VAL A 3 1.31 -2.44 -17.57
N LEU A 4 0.87 -1.65 -18.56
CA LEU A 4 -0.54 -1.47 -18.91
C LEU A 4 -1.23 -2.80 -19.26
N GLU A 5 -0.70 -3.54 -20.24
CA GLU A 5 -1.27 -4.81 -20.68
C GLU A 5 -1.38 -5.82 -19.52
N SER A 6 -0.33 -5.88 -18.70
CA SER A 6 -0.30 -6.79 -17.55
C SER A 6 -1.36 -6.41 -16.51
N TYR A 7 -1.50 -5.12 -16.23
CA TYR A 7 -2.49 -4.61 -15.30
C TYR A 7 -3.92 -4.85 -15.78
N GLN A 8 -4.23 -4.50 -17.03
CA GLN A 8 -5.56 -4.68 -17.62
C GLN A 8 -5.97 -6.15 -17.60
N LYS A 9 -5.08 -7.05 -18.02
CA LYS A 9 -5.34 -8.49 -18.01
C LYS A 9 -5.69 -9.00 -16.61
N ILE A 10 -4.88 -8.68 -15.60
CA ILE A 10 -5.15 -9.11 -14.22
C ILE A 10 -6.46 -8.50 -13.73
N TYR A 11 -6.72 -7.22 -14.02
CA TYR A 11 -7.94 -6.56 -13.60
C TYR A 11 -9.19 -7.22 -14.18
N GLU A 12 -9.19 -7.56 -15.48
CA GLU A 12 -10.27 -8.29 -16.14
C GLU A 12 -10.49 -9.68 -15.54
N GLU A 13 -9.42 -10.43 -15.29
CA GLU A 13 -9.48 -11.74 -14.63
C GLU A 13 -10.11 -11.64 -13.22
N LEU A 14 -9.74 -10.61 -12.45
CA LEU A 14 -10.29 -10.39 -11.10
C LEU A 14 -11.79 -10.05 -11.12
N GLN A 15 -12.23 -9.25 -12.10
CA GLN A 15 -13.65 -8.91 -12.28
C GLN A 15 -14.48 -10.15 -12.62
N GLN A 16 -13.93 -11.09 -13.37
CA GLN A 16 -14.60 -12.35 -13.69
C GLN A 16 -14.65 -13.32 -12.50
N LEU A 17 -13.61 -13.35 -11.67
CA LEU A 17 -13.51 -14.29 -10.56
C LEU A 17 -14.48 -13.98 -9.41
N ARG A 18 -14.67 -12.69 -9.09
CA ARG A 18 -15.57 -12.24 -8.00
C ARG A 18 -16.29 -10.94 -8.39
N PRO A 19 -17.33 -11.00 -9.24
CA PRO A 19 -17.99 -9.81 -9.78
C PRO A 19 -18.60 -8.91 -8.69
N GLU A 20 -19.22 -9.53 -7.68
CA GLU A 20 -19.90 -8.82 -6.59
C GLU A 20 -18.93 -8.21 -5.55
N ASN A 21 -17.69 -8.71 -5.49
CA ASN A 21 -16.69 -8.27 -4.52
C ASN A 21 -15.28 -8.55 -5.05
N PRO A 22 -14.83 -7.79 -6.06
CA PRO A 22 -13.53 -8.00 -6.66
C PRO A 22 -12.43 -7.70 -5.63
N PRO A 23 -11.37 -8.51 -5.54
CA PRO A 23 -10.29 -8.24 -4.62
C PRO A 23 -9.53 -6.98 -5.02
N THR A 24 -8.94 -6.30 -4.02
CA THR A 24 -8.03 -5.18 -4.27
C THR A 24 -6.72 -5.67 -4.88
N LEU A 25 -6.41 -5.23 -6.10
CA LEU A 25 -5.12 -5.48 -6.73
C LEU A 25 -4.06 -4.52 -6.20
N ILE A 26 -3.03 -5.05 -5.53
CA ILE A 26 -1.90 -4.26 -5.00
C ILE A 26 -0.67 -4.51 -5.88
N ALA A 27 -0.20 -3.48 -6.58
CA ALA A 27 1.01 -3.55 -7.39
C ALA A 27 2.27 -3.48 -6.50
N VAL A 28 3.03 -4.56 -6.42
CA VAL A 28 4.25 -4.62 -5.61
C VAL A 28 5.39 -3.89 -6.34
N SER A 29 5.76 -2.71 -5.87
CA SER A 29 6.74 -1.82 -6.51
C SER A 29 8.15 -1.89 -5.90
N LYS A 30 8.37 -2.78 -4.92
CA LYS A 30 9.71 -3.00 -4.36
C LYS A 30 10.71 -3.31 -5.48
N PHE A 31 11.87 -2.65 -5.43
CA PHE A 31 12.94 -2.73 -6.43
C PHE A 31 12.58 -2.26 -7.86
N GLN A 32 11.38 -1.72 -8.10
CA GLN A 32 11.06 -1.13 -9.40
C GLN A 32 11.56 0.31 -9.50
N PRO A 33 12.04 0.74 -10.69
CA PRO A 33 12.40 2.12 -10.95
C PRO A 33 11.16 3.02 -10.94
N ILE A 34 11.37 4.32 -10.67
CA ILE A 34 10.28 5.31 -10.55
C ILE A 34 9.51 5.48 -11.87
N GLU A 35 10.15 5.25 -13.01
CA GLU A 35 9.54 5.32 -14.34
C GLU A 35 8.44 4.29 -14.51
N LYS A 36 8.65 3.06 -14.02
CA LYS A 36 7.60 2.01 -14.04
C LYS A 36 6.46 2.31 -13.09
N ILE A 37 6.75 2.95 -11.95
CA ILE A 37 5.70 3.39 -11.02
C ILE A 37 4.85 4.49 -11.68
N LYS A 38 5.50 5.47 -12.35
CA LYS A 38 4.80 6.51 -13.12
C LYS A 38 3.93 5.91 -14.23
N GLU A 39 4.46 4.94 -14.98
CA GLU A 39 3.70 4.20 -16.00
C GLU A 39 2.47 3.52 -15.37
N ALA A 40 2.65 2.77 -14.28
CA ALA A 40 1.56 2.09 -13.57
C ALA A 40 0.47 3.06 -13.11
N ILE A 41 0.86 4.20 -12.50
CA ILE A 41 -0.08 5.24 -12.07
C ILE A 41 -0.83 5.82 -13.27
N GLY A 42 -0.12 6.09 -14.39
CA GLY A 42 -0.73 6.54 -15.64
C GLY A 42 -1.72 5.55 -16.24
N CYS A 43 -1.58 4.26 -15.92
CA CYS A 43 -2.51 3.20 -16.31
C CYS A 43 -3.73 3.06 -15.36
N GLY A 44 -3.82 3.88 -14.31
CA GLY A 44 -4.89 3.83 -13.32
C GLY A 44 -4.64 2.87 -12.15
N VAL A 45 -3.41 2.39 -11.96
CA VAL A 45 -3.06 1.64 -10.74
C VAL A 45 -3.06 2.60 -9.55
N VAL A 46 -3.82 2.26 -8.52
CA VAL A 46 -3.99 3.09 -7.32
C VAL A 46 -3.32 2.50 -6.07
N HIS A 47 -3.28 1.17 -5.93
CA HIS A 47 -2.72 0.50 -4.76
C HIS A 47 -1.31 -0.01 -5.01
N PHE A 48 -0.35 0.41 -4.19
CA PHE A 48 1.07 0.02 -4.30
C PHE A 48 1.61 -0.60 -3.02
N GLY A 49 2.47 -1.61 -3.16
CA GLY A 49 3.11 -2.32 -2.06
C GLY A 49 4.62 -2.10 -1.99
N GLU A 50 5.11 -1.58 -0.87
CA GLU A 50 6.53 -1.36 -0.59
C GLU A 50 6.99 -2.10 0.68
N ASN A 51 8.26 -2.54 0.68
CA ASN A 51 8.86 -3.25 1.82
C ASN A 51 9.62 -2.32 2.77
N ARG A 52 10.15 -1.19 2.26
CA ARG A 52 11.02 -0.29 3.01
C ARG A 52 10.32 1.04 3.15
N ILE A 53 9.96 1.39 4.39
CA ILE A 53 9.13 2.55 4.72
C ILE A 53 9.70 3.83 4.11
N GLN A 54 10.98 4.11 4.38
CA GLN A 54 11.64 5.33 3.91
C GLN A 54 11.70 5.43 2.39
N GLU A 55 12.12 4.35 1.72
CA GLU A 55 12.17 4.31 0.25
C GLU A 55 10.79 4.52 -0.37
N GLY A 56 9.74 3.90 0.19
CA GLY A 56 8.38 4.11 -0.31
C GLY A 56 7.90 5.55 -0.10
N ILE A 57 8.17 6.16 1.06
CA ILE A 57 7.83 7.58 1.28
C ILE A 57 8.55 8.47 0.26
N GLU A 58 9.84 8.24 0.03
CA GLU A 58 10.64 9.03 -0.92
C GLU A 58 10.14 8.86 -2.35
N LYS A 59 10.00 7.61 -2.83
CA LYS A 59 9.49 7.30 -4.17
C LYS A 59 8.12 7.90 -4.42
N PHE A 60 7.21 7.80 -3.45
CA PHE A 60 5.82 8.22 -3.61
C PHE A 60 5.56 9.67 -3.15
N SER A 61 6.58 10.39 -2.66
CA SER A 61 6.43 11.68 -2.00
C SER A 61 5.67 12.74 -2.80
N GLN A 62 5.84 12.76 -4.14
CA GLN A 62 5.13 13.70 -5.00
C GLN A 62 3.62 13.47 -5.03
N TRP A 63 3.18 12.21 -4.97
CA TRP A 63 1.75 11.87 -4.97
C TRP A 63 1.16 11.96 -3.56
N LEU A 64 1.91 11.56 -2.54
CA LEU A 64 1.46 11.60 -1.14
C LEU A 64 1.20 13.04 -0.63
N LYS A 65 1.80 14.05 -1.25
CA LYS A 65 1.55 15.46 -0.92
C LYS A 65 0.28 16.02 -1.59
N ASP A 66 -0.21 15.36 -2.64
CA ASP A 66 -1.42 15.78 -3.35
C ASP A 66 -2.66 15.26 -2.61
N LYS A 67 -3.47 16.20 -2.09
CA LYS A 67 -4.70 15.86 -1.35
C LYS A 67 -5.78 15.22 -2.23
N ASN A 68 -5.69 15.38 -3.55
CA ASN A 68 -6.62 14.79 -4.51
C ASN A 68 -6.13 13.45 -5.04
N THR A 69 -4.99 12.94 -4.56
CA THR A 69 -4.50 11.63 -4.98
C THR A 69 -5.42 10.52 -4.49
N SER A 70 -5.70 9.56 -5.37
CA SER A 70 -6.33 8.28 -5.00
C SER A 70 -5.28 7.21 -4.69
N LEU A 71 -3.99 7.56 -4.68
CA LEU A 71 -2.90 6.62 -4.47
C LEU A 71 -2.89 6.12 -3.02
N VAL A 72 -2.81 4.81 -2.88
CA VAL A 72 -2.78 4.12 -1.59
C VAL A 72 -1.52 3.31 -1.47
N LEU A 73 -0.68 3.64 -0.49
CA LEU A 73 0.55 2.91 -0.22
C LEU A 73 0.35 1.90 0.92
N HIS A 74 0.77 0.66 0.66
CA HIS A 74 0.71 -0.48 1.57
C HIS A 74 2.13 -0.87 1.99
N HIS A 75 2.38 -0.95 3.29
CA HIS A 75 3.61 -1.53 3.80
C HIS A 75 3.42 -3.03 3.88
N ILE A 76 4.08 -3.76 2.98
CA ILE A 76 3.94 -5.22 2.87
C ILE A 76 5.11 -5.98 3.50
N GLY A 77 6.10 -5.26 4.04
CA GLY A 77 7.21 -5.83 4.80
C GLY A 77 6.87 -6.06 6.28
N PRO A 78 7.79 -6.69 7.04
CA PRO A 78 7.65 -6.82 8.49
C PRO A 78 7.56 -5.45 9.16
N VAL A 79 6.71 -5.35 10.18
CA VAL A 79 6.52 -4.15 10.99
C VAL A 79 7.31 -4.27 12.28
N GLN A 80 8.08 -3.24 12.61
CA GLN A 80 8.87 -3.15 13.83
C GLN A 80 8.32 -2.01 14.70
N SER A 81 8.35 -2.15 16.02
CA SER A 81 7.82 -1.14 16.95
C SER A 81 8.44 0.25 16.75
N GLY A 82 9.75 0.33 16.49
CA GLY A 82 10.45 1.59 16.24
C GLY A 82 10.05 2.31 14.93
N THR A 83 9.33 1.65 14.03
CA THR A 83 8.98 2.22 12.71
C THR A 83 7.52 2.63 12.57
N LEU A 84 6.69 2.36 13.58
CA LEU A 84 5.25 2.63 13.55
C LEU A 84 4.94 4.09 13.24
N ARG A 85 5.72 5.02 13.81
CA ARG A 85 5.55 6.44 13.52
C ARG A 85 5.75 6.80 12.06
N LYS A 86 6.71 6.16 11.41
CA LYS A 86 7.07 6.47 10.03
C LYS A 86 6.00 6.00 9.04
N LEU A 87 5.26 4.94 9.37
CA LEU A 87 4.17 4.46 8.51
C LEU A 87 3.13 5.56 8.25
N PHE A 88 2.77 6.35 9.25
CA PHE A 88 1.76 7.40 9.12
C PHE A 88 2.18 8.61 8.27
N LEU A 89 3.43 8.66 7.81
CA LEU A 89 3.92 9.70 6.89
C LEU A 89 3.49 9.46 5.43
N GLY A 90 2.99 8.27 5.09
CA GLY A 90 2.62 7.97 3.71
C GLY A 90 1.88 6.66 3.46
N TYR A 91 1.81 5.76 4.45
CA TYR A 91 1.14 4.47 4.31
C TYR A 91 -0.26 4.50 4.90
N SER A 92 -1.17 3.77 4.28
CA SER A 92 -2.54 3.54 4.78
C SER A 92 -2.73 2.12 5.32
N TYR A 93 -1.84 1.19 4.97
CA TYR A 93 -1.93 -0.21 5.35
C TYR A 93 -0.61 -0.74 5.87
N ALA A 94 -0.67 -1.67 6.84
CA ALA A 94 0.45 -2.48 7.26
C ALA A 94 0.08 -3.98 7.25
N HIS A 95 0.76 -4.78 6.44
CA HIS A 95 0.44 -6.20 6.25
C HIS A 95 1.31 -7.15 7.09
N GLY A 96 2.56 -6.77 7.38
CA GLY A 96 3.50 -7.61 8.12
C GLY A 96 3.46 -7.39 9.63
N VAL A 97 2.27 -7.30 10.23
CA VAL A 97 2.13 -7.09 11.68
C VAL A 97 2.27 -8.43 12.42
N GLY A 98 3.27 -8.52 13.30
CA GLY A 98 3.63 -9.78 13.97
C GLY A 98 3.02 -10.01 15.35
N SER A 99 2.36 -9.02 15.95
CA SER A 99 1.78 -9.17 17.29
C SER A 99 0.56 -8.28 17.49
N VAL A 100 -0.34 -8.71 18.37
CA VAL A 100 -1.50 -7.92 18.81
C VAL A 100 -1.07 -6.60 19.47
N GLY A 101 0.07 -6.59 20.16
CA GLY A 101 0.64 -5.36 20.73
C GLY A 101 0.91 -4.29 19.67
N ILE A 102 1.50 -4.69 18.53
CA ILE A 102 1.74 -3.78 17.40
C ILE A 102 0.42 -3.33 16.76
N VAL A 103 -0.57 -4.23 16.62
CA VAL A 103 -1.91 -3.86 16.13
C VAL A 103 -2.50 -2.75 17.00
N ASN A 104 -2.53 -2.95 18.32
CA ASN A 104 -3.10 -1.98 19.25
C ASN A 104 -2.38 -0.63 19.21
N GLU A 105 -1.04 -0.64 19.09
CA GLU A 105 -0.26 0.59 18.97
C GLU A 105 -0.56 1.33 17.66
N LEU A 106 -0.66 0.62 16.53
CA LEU A 106 -1.05 1.19 15.24
C LEU A 106 -2.45 1.80 15.29
N LEU A 107 -3.43 1.09 15.85
CA LEU A 107 -4.80 1.59 15.98
C LEU A 107 -4.88 2.82 16.90
N THR A 108 -4.20 2.78 18.05
CA THR A 108 -4.11 3.93 18.97
C THR A 108 -3.51 5.15 18.26
N ARG A 109 -2.47 4.92 17.44
CA ARG A 109 -1.79 5.98 16.69
C ARG A 109 -2.65 6.53 15.56
N ALA A 110 -3.41 5.68 14.89
CA ALA A 110 -4.38 6.07 13.88
C ALA A 110 -5.45 7.02 14.44
N LEU A 111 -5.96 6.72 15.65
CA LEU A 111 -6.87 7.62 16.37
C LEU A 111 -6.22 8.97 16.71
N ARG A 112 -4.99 8.96 17.24
CA ARG A 112 -4.25 10.19 17.58
C ARG A 112 -3.92 11.08 16.39
N GLU A 113 -3.68 10.47 15.23
CA GLU A 113 -3.39 11.20 14.00
C GLU A 113 -4.64 11.51 13.16
N GLU A 114 -5.83 11.11 13.63
CA GLU A 114 -7.11 11.25 12.91
C GLU A 114 -7.05 10.69 11.48
N LYS A 115 -6.34 9.56 11.32
CA LYS A 115 -6.15 8.88 10.02
C LYS A 115 -6.76 7.49 10.06
N LYS A 116 -7.38 7.09 8.95
CA LYS A 116 -7.71 5.68 8.73
C LYS A 116 -6.42 4.91 8.47
N PHE A 117 -6.21 3.83 9.22
CA PHE A 117 -5.07 2.94 9.04
C PHE A 117 -5.52 1.50 9.23
N TYR A 118 -5.16 0.65 8.27
CA TYR A 118 -5.62 -0.73 8.24
C TYR A 118 -4.45 -1.68 8.51
N THR A 119 -4.69 -2.68 9.35
CA THR A 119 -3.68 -3.65 9.74
C THR A 119 -4.11 -5.05 9.38
N PHE A 120 -3.21 -5.83 8.78
CA PHE A 120 -3.40 -7.27 8.63
C PHE A 120 -2.50 -7.98 9.63
N TYR A 121 -3.14 -8.73 10.52
CA TYR A 121 -2.49 -9.55 11.52
C TYR A 121 -2.96 -10.99 11.31
N LYS A 122 -2.01 -11.91 11.16
CA LYS A 122 -2.30 -13.33 11.12
C LYS A 122 -2.07 -13.89 12.53
N GLN A 123 -3.15 -14.29 13.18
CA GLN A 123 -3.06 -15.14 14.36
C GLN A 123 -2.70 -16.55 13.87
N ILE A 124 -1.52 -17.03 14.26
CA ILE A 124 -1.09 -18.41 14.02
C ILE A 124 -1.67 -19.28 15.14
#